data_AF-A0A957PHV5-F1
#
_entry.id   AF-A0A957PHV5-F1
#
_cell.length_a   1.000
_cell.length_b   1.000
_cell.length_c   1.000
_cell.angle_alpha   90.00
_cell.angle_beta   90.00
_cell.angle_gamma   90.00
#
_symmetry.space_group_name_H-M   'P 1'
#
loop_
_entity.id
_entity.type
_entity.pdbx_description
1 polymer ?
#
loop_
_entity_poly.entity_id
_entity_poly.type
_entity_poly.pdbx_seq_one_letter_code
_entity_poly.pdbx_strand_id
1 'polypeptide(L)' 'MSEQQPQLDLSEKGRKNGQAISLDRRLFMQFLAFGDCSDTGPLMTALTQAGIEGALFVDINDAQGIGL' A
#
# COMPACT_ATOMS: atom_id res chain seq x y z
N MET A 1 8.38 -30.72 32.65
CA MET A 1 8.02 -29.32 32.38
C MET A 1 8.03 -29.14 30.88
N SER A 2 6.86 -29.07 30.23
CA SER A 2 6.83 -28.72 28.81
C SER A 2 7.05 -27.21 28.70
N GLU A 3 8.15 -26.81 28.08
CA GLU A 3 8.39 -25.42 27.73
C GLU A 3 7.32 -25.00 26.71
N GLN A 4 6.47 -24.05 27.08
CA GLN A 4 5.58 -23.40 26.11
C GLN A 4 6.46 -22.60 25.16
N GLN A 5 6.56 -23.03 23.91
CA GLN A 5 7.20 -22.25 22.86
C GLN A 5 6.46 -20.91 22.73
N PRO A 6 7.18 -19.78 22.70
CA PRO A 6 6.54 -18.48 22.54
C PRO A 6 5.78 -18.45 21.22
N GLN A 7 4.50 -18.11 21.29
CA GLN A 7 3.64 -18.01 20.11
C GLN A 7 4.15 -16.87 19.22
N LEU A 8 4.61 -17.21 18.02
CA LEU A 8 5.13 -16.26 17.05
C LEU A 8 4.00 -15.32 16.58
N ASP A 9 4.14 -14.03 16.84
CA ASP A 9 3.21 -13.01 16.35
C ASP A 9 3.48 -12.72 14.88
N LEU A 10 2.55 -13.14 14.02
CA LEU A 10 2.60 -12.94 12.56
C LEU A 10 1.67 -11.81 12.08
N SER A 11 1.09 -11.05 13.01
CA SER A 11 0.20 -9.96 12.64
C SER A 11 0.97 -8.80 12.01
N GLU A 12 0.37 -8.21 10.98
CA GLU A 12 0.90 -7.00 10.37
C GLU A 12 0.82 -5.86 11.39
N LYS A 13 1.88 -5.04 11.46
CA LYS A 13 1.99 -3.91 12.39
C LYS A 13 2.05 -2.62 11.60
N GLY A 14 1.25 -1.63 12.00
CA GLY A 14 1.23 -0.33 11.37
C GLY A 14 0.97 0.79 12.36
N ARG A 15 0.81 2.01 11.82
CA ARG A 15 0.39 3.18 12.59
C ARG A 15 -0.71 3.94 11.86
N LYS A 16 -1.75 4.35 12.59
CA LYS A 16 -2.81 5.24 12.09
C LYS A 16 -2.94 6.40 13.06
N ASN A 17 -2.72 7.63 12.59
CA ASN A 17 -2.73 8.84 13.43
C ASN A 17 -1.83 8.73 14.67
N GLY A 18 -0.66 8.09 14.52
CA GLY A 18 0.30 7.85 15.61
C GLY A 18 -0.06 6.69 16.55
N GLN A 19 -1.29 6.16 16.48
CA GLN A 19 -1.71 4.99 17.25
C GLN A 19 -1.21 3.71 16.57
N ALA A 20 -0.64 2.80 17.36
CA ALA A 20 -0.26 1.47 16.87
C ALA A 20 -1.52 0.69 16.49
N ILE A 21 -1.48 0.06 15.31
CA ILE A 21 -2.53 -0.83 14.81
C ILE A 21 -1.92 -2.18 14.46
N SER A 22 -2.76 -3.21 14.47
CA SER A 22 -2.36 -4.55 14.07
C SER A 22 -3.46 -5.26 13.31
N LEU A 23 -3.09 -6.08 12.34
CA LEU A 23 -4.00 -6.93 11.57
C LEU A 23 -3.53 -8.37 11.65
N ASP A 24 -4.42 -9.27 12.02
CA ASP A 24 -4.22 -10.73 12.02
C ASP A 24 -4.49 -11.37 10.64
N ARG A 25 -4.89 -10.56 9.67
CA ARG A 25 -5.02 -10.91 8.26
C ARG A 25 -3.94 -10.23 7.43
N ARG A 26 -3.48 -10.89 6.38
CA ARG A 26 -2.57 -10.30 5.40
C ARG A 26 -3.38 -9.44 4.44
N LEU A 27 -3.00 -8.17 4.30
CA LEU A 27 -3.45 -7.34 3.20
C LEU A 27 -2.69 -7.75 1.94
N PHE A 28 -3.42 -8.19 0.92
CA PHE A 28 -2.87 -8.30 -0.42
C PHE A 28 -3.14 -6.98 -1.13
N MET A 29 -2.08 -6.27 -1.46
CA MET A 29 -2.11 -5.09 -2.33
C MET A 29 -1.40 -5.43 -3.63
N GLN A 30 -2.05 -5.13 -4.75
CA GLN A 30 -1.41 -5.14 -6.05
C GLN A 30 -0.68 -3.81 -6.19
N PHE A 31 0.63 -3.85 -6.46
CA PHE A 31 1.40 -2.65 -6.82
C PHE A 31 1.84 -2.77 -8.28
N LEU A 32 1.51 -1.76 -9.09
CA LEU A 32 1.86 -1.69 -10.50
C LEU A 32 2.66 -0.42 -10.76
N ALA A 33 3.84 -0.54 -11.36
CA ALA A 33 4.68 0.59 -11.74
C ALA A 33 4.59 0.84 -13.24
N PHE A 34 4.46 2.10 -13.63
CA PHE A 34 4.41 2.55 -15.02
C PHE A 34 5.37 3.74 -15.21
N GLY A 35 5.92 3.87 -16.42
CA GLY A 35 6.68 5.05 -16.87
C GLY A 35 5.89 5.87 -17.88
N ASP A 36 6.56 6.86 -18.49
CA ASP A 36 6.02 7.71 -19.57
C ASP A 36 4.69 8.44 -19.21
N CYS A 37 4.47 8.70 -17.93
CA CYS A 37 3.33 9.46 -17.43
C CYS A 37 3.70 10.94 -17.26
N SER A 38 3.41 11.76 -18.27
CA SER A 38 3.70 13.20 -18.25
C SER A 38 2.71 14.03 -17.42
N ASP A 39 1.50 13.51 -17.14
CA ASP A 39 0.46 14.18 -16.36
C ASP A 39 -0.39 13.16 -15.59
N THR A 40 -0.46 13.30 -14.26
CA THR A 40 -1.21 12.41 -13.37
C THR A 40 -2.67 12.82 -13.17
N GLY A 41 -3.08 14.01 -13.63
CA GLY A 41 -4.44 14.54 -13.48
C GLY A 41 -5.54 13.62 -14.05
N PRO A 42 -5.42 13.14 -15.29
CA PRO A 42 -6.38 12.21 -15.89
C PRO A 42 -6.47 10.88 -15.13
N LEU A 43 -5.33 10.37 -14.62
CA LEU A 43 -5.28 9.13 -13.83
C LEU A 43 -6.07 9.26 -12.53
N MET A 44 -5.91 10.36 -11.78
CA MET A 44 -6.68 10.60 -10.56
C MET A 44 -8.19 10.59 -10.82
N THR A 45 -8.62 11.21 -11.93
CA THR A 45 -10.03 11.26 -12.31
C THR A 45 -10.55 9.86 -12.66
N ALA A 46 -9.81 9.11 -13.47
CA ALA A 46 -10.19 7.75 -13.88
C ALA A 46 -10.26 6.79 -12.69
N LEU A 47 -9.27 6.84 -11.78
CA LEU A 47 -9.23 5.99 -10.58
C LEU A 47 -10.40 6.29 -9.62
N THR A 48 -10.73 7.57 -9.46
CA THR A 48 -11.89 7.99 -8.66
C THR A 48 -13.19 7.46 -9.25
N GLN A 49 -13.36 7.57 -10.57
CA GLN A 49 -14.54 7.07 -11.28
C GLN A 49 -14.64 5.53 -11.27
N ALA A 50 -13.50 4.84 -11.28
CA ALA A 50 -13.44 3.39 -11.19
C ALA A 50 -13.82 2.86 -9.79
N GLY A 51 -13.86 3.72 -8.77
CA GLY A 51 -14.22 3.32 -7.40
C GLY A 51 -13.21 2.36 -6.76
N ILE A 52 -11.94 2.41 -7.19
CA ILE A 52 -10.88 1.55 -6.68
C ILE A 52 -10.33 2.17 -5.38
N GLU A 53 -10.34 1.37 -4.30
CA GLU A 53 -9.60 1.71 -3.08
C GLU A 53 -8.11 1.45 -3.30
N GLY A 54 -7.37 2.51 -3.61
CA GLY A 54 -5.94 2.45 -3.91
C GLY A 54 -5.22 3.78 -3.64
N ALA A 55 -3.92 3.81 -3.97
CA ALA A 55 -3.10 5.00 -3.83
C ALA A 55 -2.29 5.21 -5.13
N LEU A 56 -2.29 6.44 -5.63
CA LEU A 56 -1.43 6.82 -6.75
C LEU A 56 -0.15 7.48 -6.21
N PHE A 57 1.00 6.91 -6.53
CA PHE A 57 2.32 7.41 -6.17
C PHE A 57 2.97 8.08 -7.37
N VAL A 58 3.64 9.21 -7.12
CA VAL A 58 4.57 9.82 -8.08
C VAL A 58 5.97 9.35 -7.72
N ASP A 59 6.74 8.89 -8.71
CA ASP A 59 8.10 8.43 -8.48
C ASP A 59 9.05 9.63 -8.33
N ILE A 60 9.91 9.57 -7.31
CA ILE A 60 10.95 10.58 -7.07
C ILE A 60 12.19 10.38 -7.96
N ASN A 61 12.41 9.16 -8.45
CA ASN A 61 13.59 8.77 -9.23
C ASN A 61 13.33 8.78 -10.75
N ASP A 62 12.06 8.73 -11.16
CA ASP A 62 11.63 8.88 -12.54
C ASP A 62 10.57 9.99 -12.62
N ALA A 63 10.89 11.09 -13.29
CA ALA A 63 9.98 12.23 -13.43
C ALA A 63 8.67 11.91 -14.18
N GLN A 64 8.64 10.78 -14.90
CA GLN A 64 7.45 10.27 -15.58
C GLN A 64 6.99 8.92 -15.00
N GLY A 65 7.54 8.53 -13.85
CA GLY A 65 7.20 7.29 -13.16
C GLY A 65 5.99 7.47 -12.24
N ILE A 66 5.11 6.49 -12.25
CA ILE A 66 3.99 6.37 -11.31
C ILE A 66 3.86 4.95 -10.76
N GLY A 67 3.28 4.84 -9.56
CA GLY A 67 2.85 3.59 -8.97
C GLY A 67 1.36 3.61 -8.62
N LEU A 68 0.64 2.53 -8.89
CA LEU A 68 -0.74 2.30 -8.44
C LEU A 68 -0.80 1.14 -7.46
#